data_AF-A0A7J2I182-F1
#
_entry.id   AF-A0A7J2I182-F1
#
_cell.length_a   1.000
_cell.length_b   1.000
_cell.length_c   1.000
_cell.angle_alpha   90.00
_cell.angle_beta   90.00
_cell.angle_gamma   90.00
#
_symmetry.space_group_name_H-M   'P 1'
#
loop_
_entity.id
_entity.type
_entity.pdbx_description
1 polymer ?
#
loop_
_entity_poly.entity_id
_entity_poly.type
_entity_poly.pdbx_seq_one_letter_code
_entity_poly.pdbx_strand_id
1 'polypeptide(L)' 'MSAKGELRTALTELRDYSLCEISRDTANPPKYLVRVHFTLYRGSYATVFLREIMKPRNPIKAGF' A
#
# COMPACT_ATOMS: atom_id res chain seq x y z
N MET A 1 30.64 -14.68 -9.99
CA MET A 1 29.73 -15.17 -8.92
C MET A 1 28.46 -15.66 -9.58
N SER A 2 28.07 -16.92 -9.39
CA SER A 2 26.82 -17.49 -9.90
C SER A 2 25.87 -17.72 -8.73
N ALA A 3 24.68 -17.13 -8.79
CA ALA A 3 23.63 -17.31 -7.78
C ALA A 3 22.55 -18.24 -8.33
N LYS A 4 22.17 -19.27 -7.56
CA LYS A 4 21.17 -20.28 -7.97
C LYS A 4 19.75 -19.71 -8.13
N GLY A 5 19.42 -18.60 -7.45
CA GLY A 5 18.07 -18.02 -7.43
C GLY A 5 17.05 -18.88 -6.68
N GLU A 6 15.93 -18.28 -6.29
CA GLU A 6 14.79 -18.97 -5.68
C GLU A 6 13.48 -18.40 -6.24
N LEU A 7 12.41 -19.20 -6.18
CA LEU A 7 11.07 -18.76 -6.60
C LEU A 7 10.43 -17.89 -5.51
N ARG A 8 9.72 -16.85 -5.93
CA ARG A 8 8.92 -15.99 -5.05
C ARG A 8 7.50 -15.87 -5.57
N THR A 9 6.55 -15.90 -4.65
CA THR A 9 5.14 -15.68 -4.98
C THR A 9 4.95 -14.25 -5.49
N ALA A 10 4.38 -14.11 -6.68
CA ALA A 10 4.17 -12.81 -7.31
C ALA A 10 3.02 -12.01 -6.68
N LEU A 11 2.03 -12.72 -6.12
CA LEU A 11 0.87 -12.13 -5.44
C LEU A 11 0.90 -12.49 -3.97
N THR A 12 0.54 -11.54 -3.11
CA THR A 12 0.33 -11.79 -1.69
C THR A 12 -1.11 -11.48 -1.37
N GLU A 13 -1.81 -12.39 -0.69
CA GLU A 13 -3.17 -12.11 -0.26
C GLU A 13 -3.14 -11.15 0.94
N LEU A 14 -4.07 -10.22 0.94
CA LEU A 14 -4.30 -9.31 2.05
C LEU A 14 -5.40 -9.91 2.94
N ARG A 15 -5.06 -10.32 4.16
CA ARG A 15 -6.03 -10.85 5.12
C ARG A 15 -6.60 -9.76 6.01
N ASP A 16 -7.84 -9.96 6.46
CA ASP A 16 -8.53 -9.12 7.45
C ASP A 16 -8.54 -7.63 7.07
N TYR A 17 -8.59 -7.34 5.77
CA TYR A 17 -8.61 -5.96 5.29
C TYR A 17 -9.90 -5.26 5.74
N SER A 18 -9.73 -4.11 6.42
CA SER A 18 -10.82 -3.21 6.71
C SER A 18 -10.40 -1.74 6.60
N LEU A 19 -11.30 -0.93 6.04
CA LEU A 19 -11.21 0.52 6.05
C LEU A 19 -11.85 1.01 7.35
N CYS A 20 -11.01 1.40 8.31
CA CYS A 20 -11.47 1.73 9.66
C CYS A 20 -12.06 3.14 9.74
N GLU A 21 -11.44 4.12 9.10
CA GLU A 21 -11.87 5.53 9.20
C GLU A 21 -11.32 6.36 8.03
N ILE A 22 -12.10 7.35 7.60
CA ILE A 22 -11.64 8.46 6.78
C ILE A 22 -11.94 9.74 7.57
N SER A 23 -10.92 10.54 7.84
CA SER A 23 -11.03 11.79 8.60
C SER A 23 -10.23 12.91 7.94
N ARG A 24 -10.44 14.15 8.37
CA ARG A 24 -9.60 15.27 7.90
C ARG A 24 -8.23 15.18 8.55
N ASP A 25 -7.19 15.43 7.78
CA ASP A 25 -5.83 15.50 8.30
C ASP A 25 -5.66 16.80 9.12
N THR A 26 -5.41 16.66 10.42
CA THR A 26 -5.21 17.81 11.32
C THR A 26 -3.89 18.53 11.06
N ALA A 27 -2.89 17.83 10.51
CA ALA A 27 -1.61 18.40 10.11
C ALA A 27 -1.67 19.01 8.69
N ASN A 28 -2.60 18.55 7.85
CA ASN A 28 -2.82 19.07 6.51
C ASN A 28 -4.32 19.26 6.23
N PRO A 29 -4.93 20.37 6.68
CA PRO A 29 -6.39 20.60 6.63
C PRO A 29 -7.11 20.35 5.30
N PRO A 30 -6.52 20.64 4.11
CA PRO A 30 -7.18 20.34 2.83
C PRO A 30 -7.14 18.86 2.45
N LYS A 31 -6.40 18.01 3.18
CA LYS A 31 -6.24 16.59 2.87
C LYS A 31 -7.05 15.70 3.82
N TYR A 32 -7.24 14.46 3.36
CA TYR A 32 -7.86 13.40 4.13
C TYR A 32 -6.80 12.42 4.64
N LEU A 33 -7.02 11.93 5.84
CA LEU A 33 -6.32 10.80 6.44
C LEU A 33 -7.21 9.56 6.34
N VAL A 34 -6.60 8.44 6.01
CA VAL A 34 -7.29 7.15 5.90
C VAL A 34 -6.64 6.15 6.86
N ARG A 35 -7.44 5.57 7.75
CA ARG A 35 -7.01 4.49 8.64
C ARG A 35 -7.47 3.15 8.07
N VAL A 36 -6.52 2.26 7.81
CA VAL A 36 -6.76 0.90 7.33
C VAL A 36 -6.15 -0.12 8.29
N HIS A 37 -6.78 -1.28 8.39
CA HIS A 37 -6.26 -2.44 9.09
C HIS A 37 -6.12 -3.60 8.10
N PHE A 38 -5.01 -4.33 8.18
CA PHE A 38 -4.75 -5.49 7.34
C PHE A 38 -3.61 -6.34 7.93
N THR A 39 -3.61 -7.63 7.59
CA THR A 39 -2.58 -8.59 7.97
C THR A 39 -1.76 -9.01 6.76
N LEU A 40 -0.43 -9.07 6.93
CA LEU A 40 0.51 -9.49 5.90
C LEU A 40 1.17 -10.83 6.27
N TYR A 41 1.42 -11.66 5.26
CA TYR A 41 2.26 -12.83 5.43
C TYR A 41 3.74 -12.46 5.64
N ARG A 42 4.49 -13.35 6.28
CA ARG A 42 5.92 -13.20 6.48
C ARG A 42 6.63 -13.07 5.12
N GLY A 43 7.46 -12.03 4.98
CA GLY A 43 8.18 -11.74 3.74
C GLY A 43 7.43 -10.81 2.78
N SER A 44 6.20 -10.41 3.11
CA SER A 44 5.46 -9.37 2.41
C SER A 44 5.71 -7.99 3.00
N TYR A 45 5.50 -6.94 2.19
CA TYR A 45 5.80 -5.56 2.57
C TYR A 45 4.53 -4.70 2.54
N ALA A 46 4.26 -3.99 3.64
CA ALA A 46 3.12 -3.08 3.74
C ALA A 46 3.15 -1.98 2.68
N THR A 47 4.35 -1.51 2.32
CA THR A 47 4.55 -0.46 1.33
C THR A 47 4.11 -0.85 -0.07
N VAL A 48 4.12 -2.14 -0.42
CA VAL A 48 3.59 -2.63 -1.71
C VAL A 48 2.08 -2.40 -1.76
N PHE A 49 1.36 -2.83 -0.72
CA PHE A 49 -0.08 -2.59 -0.61
C PHE A 49 -0.42 -1.09 -0.55
N LEU A 50 0.28 -0.33 0.29
CA LEU A 50 0.08 1.13 0.40
C LEU A 50 0.30 1.84 -0.94
N ARG A 51 1.32 1.44 -1.70
CA ARG A 51 1.58 2.00 -3.03
C ARG A 51 0.41 1.76 -3.97
N GLU A 52 -0.19 0.57 -3.97
CA GLU A 52 -1.33 0.26 -4.83
C GLU A 52 -2.54 1.16 -4.54
N ILE A 53 -2.84 1.44 -3.27
CA ILE A 53 -3.97 2.31 -2.90
C ILE A 53 -3.65 3.81 -2.99
N MET A 54 -2.38 4.20 -2.90
CA MET A 54 -1.94 5.60 -2.94
C MET A 54 -1.68 6.13 -4.35
N LYS A 55 -1.80 5.29 -5.39
CA LYS A 55 -1.58 5.71 -6.78
C LYS A 55 -2.49 6.90 -7.12
N PRO A 56 -1.95 7.99 -7.72
CA PRO A 56 -2.78 9.09 -8.16
C PRO A 56 -3.71 8.62 -9.28
N ARG A 57 -4.95 9.12 -9.28
CA ARG A 57 -5.95 8.84 -10.35
C ARG A 57 -5.44 9.18 -11.74
N ASN A 58 -4.58 10.18 -11.86
CA ASN A 58 -3.95 10.58 -13.10
C ASN A 58 -2.45 10.81 -12.85
N PRO A 59 -1.59 9.85 -13.22
CA PRO A 59 -0.13 9.95 -13.03
C PRO A 59 0.47 11.18 -13.71
N ILE A 60 0.02 11.49 -14.94
CA ILE A 60 0.52 12.63 -15.72
C ILE A 60 0.20 13.96 -15.02
N LYS A 61 -1.05 14.14 -14.56
CA LYS A 61 -1.45 15.33 -13.79
C LYS A 61 -0.73 15.42 -12.44
N ALA A 62 -0.28 14.30 -11.89
CA ALA A 62 0.48 14.24 -10.66
C ALA A 62 1.99 14.47 -10.87
N GLY A 63 2.45 14.67 -12.11
CA GLY A 63 3.84 15.01 -12.43
C GLY A 63 4.78 13.81 -12.55
N PHE A 64 4.23 12.62 -12.84
CA PHE A 64 4.99 11.41 -13.18
C PHE A 64 5.01 11.16 -14.69
#